data_AF-A0A0H4L9T0-F1
#
_entry.id   AF-A0A0H4L9T0-F1
#
_cell.length_a   1.000
_cell.length_b   1.000
_cell.length_c   1.000
_cell.angle_alpha   90.00
_cell.angle_beta   90.00
_cell.angle_gamma   90.00
#
_symmetry.space_group_name_H-M   'P 1'
#
loop_
_entity.id
_entity.type
_entity.pdbx_description
1 polymer ?
#
loop_
_entity_poly.entity_id
_entity_poly.type
_entity_poly.pdbx_seq_one_letter_code
_entity_poly.pdbx_strand_id
1 'polypeptide(L)' 'MLENVHGIVKVNQDARYVVFLFDTYEVNRKMLQDKYVKGESAWYTDAKGTGDDGKVFYRIAEDGEWIEAEYVTYVDTDE' A
#
# COMPACT_ATOMS: atom_id res chain seq x y z
N MET A 1 -12.35 6.58 -3.63
CA MET A 1 -11.73 7.46 -4.65
C MET A 1 -10.38 6.90 -5.05
N LEU A 2 -10.12 6.76 -6.34
CA LEU A 2 -8.86 6.27 -6.90
C LEU A 2 -8.11 7.41 -7.59
N GLU A 3 -6.82 7.55 -7.29
CA GLU A 3 -5.91 8.57 -7.84
C GLU A 3 -4.70 7.86 -8.48
N ASN A 4 -4.29 8.29 -9.69
CA ASN A 4 -3.02 7.85 -10.27
C ASN A 4 -1.89 8.64 -9.62
N VAL A 5 -0.84 7.95 -9.20
CA VAL A 5 0.36 8.54 -8.60
C VAL A 5 1.60 7.88 -9.19
N HIS A 6 2.77 8.50 -9.10
CA HIS A 6 4.03 7.82 -9.40
C HIS A 6 4.99 8.05 -8.24
N GLY A 7 5.23 7.00 -7.46
CA GLY A 7 6.06 7.16 -6.29
C GLY A 7 6.59 5.87 -5.72
N ILE A 8 7.20 6.01 -4.55
CA ILE A 8 7.72 4.92 -3.75
C ILE A 8 7.02 4.95 -2.40
N VAL A 9 6.49 3.81 -1.96
CA VAL A 9 6.09 3.60 -0.56
C VAL A 9 7.18 2.87 0.19
N LYS A 10 7.61 3.44 1.32
CA LYS A 10 8.61 2.84 2.21
C LYS A 10 7.89 2.30 3.45
N VAL A 11 8.08 1.02 3.77
CA VAL A 11 7.45 0.38 4.92
C VAL A 11 8.10 0.87 6.21
N ASN A 12 7.29 1.41 7.12
CA ASN A 12 7.74 2.07 8.36
C ASN A 12 8.04 1.09 9.50
N GLN A 13 7.76 -0.20 9.31
CA GLN A 13 8.02 -1.25 10.29
C GLN A 13 9.49 -1.71 10.24
N ASP A 14 10.03 -2.14 11.39
CA ASP A 14 11.36 -2.77 11.50
C ASP A 14 11.43 -4.06 10.67
N ALA A 15 12.61 -4.37 10.12
CA ALA A 15 12.84 -5.50 9.21
C ALA A 15 12.45 -6.89 9.74
N ARG A 16 12.22 -7.05 11.05
CA ARG A 16 11.71 -8.29 11.68
C ARG A 16 10.21 -8.49 11.49
N TYR A 17 9.48 -7.44 11.12
CA TYR A 17 8.03 -7.48 10.94
C TYR A 17 7.64 -7.52 9.46
N VAL A 18 6.36 -7.79 9.22
CA VAL A 18 5.75 -7.79 7.89
C VAL A 18 4.47 -6.95 7.91
N VAL A 19 4.09 -6.44 6.74
CA VAL A 19 2.80 -5.78 6.52
C VAL A 19 2.03 -6.57 5.48
N PHE A 20 0.82 -7.00 5.84
CA PHE A 20 -0.05 -7.75 4.95
C PHE A 20 -0.67 -6.83 3.89
N LEU A 21 -0.92 -7.42 2.73
CA LEU A 21 -1.56 -6.75 1.60
C LEU A 21 -3.06 -7.06 1.56
N PHE A 22 -3.81 -6.23 0.85
CA PHE A 22 -5.25 -6.31 0.70
C PHE A 22 -5.63 -6.43 -0.77
N ASP A 23 -6.75 -7.09 -1.04
CA ASP A 23 -7.29 -7.27 -2.41
C ASP A 23 -7.90 -6.01 -3.02
N THR A 24 -8.28 -5.03 -2.19
CA THR A 24 -8.81 -3.73 -2.61
C THR A 24 -8.58 -2.67 -1.54
N TYR A 25 -8.67 -1.39 -1.89
CA TYR A 25 -8.69 -0.28 -0.93
C TYR A 25 -10.10 0.00 -0.37
N GLU A 26 -11.15 -0.56 -1.00
CA GLU A 26 -12.54 -0.34 -0.63
C GLU A 26 -12.90 -0.94 0.74
N VAL A 27 -14.04 -0.53 1.31
CA VAL A 27 -14.45 -0.90 2.69
C VAL A 27 -14.55 -2.42 2.90
N ASN A 28 -14.89 -3.18 1.87
CA ASN A 28 -15.05 -4.64 1.91
C ASN A 28 -13.74 -5.42 1.68
N ARG A 29 -12.59 -4.74 1.71
CA ARG A 29 -11.26 -5.32 1.54
C ARG A 29 -10.98 -6.50 2.47
N LYS A 30 -10.24 -7.46 1.93
CA LYS A 30 -9.78 -8.67 2.61
C LYS A 30 -8.27 -8.67 2.67
N MET A 31 -7.75 -8.98 3.85
CA MET A 31 -6.33 -9.27 4.02
C MET A 31 -5.97 -10.55 3.27
N LEU A 32 -4.93 -10.49 2.45
CA LEU A 32 -4.37 -11.61 1.71
C LEU A 32 -3.38 -12.36 2.60
N GLN A 33 -3.79 -13.52 3.14
CA GLN A 33 -3.04 -14.21 4.21
C GLN A 33 -1.59 -14.59 3.84
N ASP A 34 -1.31 -14.87 2.56
CA ASP A 34 0.01 -15.26 2.07
C ASP A 34 0.74 -14.14 1.31
N LYS A 35 0.19 -12.92 1.32
CA LYS A 35 0.78 -11.76 0.61
C LYS A 35 1.13 -10.68 1.61
N TYR A 36 2.44 -10.48 1.76
CA TYR A 36 3.00 -9.51 2.67
C TYR A 36 4.35 -9.00 2.16
N VAL A 37 4.74 -7.84 2.65
CA VAL A 37 6.07 -7.25 2.41
C VAL A 37 6.83 -7.10 3.72
N LYS A 38 8.15 -7.15 3.66
CA LYS A 38 9.00 -6.98 4.85
C LYS A 38 9.02 -5.52 5.32
N GLY A 39 9.21 -5.31 6.63
CA GLY A 39 9.61 -4.02 7.17
C GLY A 39 10.84 -3.46 6.46
N GLU A 40 10.97 -2.13 6.44
CA GLU A 40 12.04 -1.36 5.76
C GLU A 40 12.16 -1.60 4.24
N SER A 41 11.28 -2.39 3.63
CA SER A 41 11.23 -2.54 2.18
C SER A 41 10.60 -1.31 1.51
N ALA A 42 10.91 -1.13 0.23
CA ALA A 42 10.40 -0.05 -0.59
C ALA A 42 9.81 -0.60 -1.88
N TRP A 43 8.66 -0.05 -2.29
CA TRP A 43 7.90 -0.54 -3.43
C TRP A 43 7.45 0.63 -4.30
N TYR A 44 7.48 0.44 -5.61
CA TYR A 44 6.83 1.37 -6.52
C TYR A 44 5.31 1.33 -6.30
N THR A 45 4.69 2.49 -6.40
CA THR A 45 3.24 2.63 -6.41
C THR A 45 2.81 3.48 -7.59
N ASP A 46 1.74 3.05 -8.23
CA ASP A 46 1.15 3.73 -9.38
C ASP A 46 -0.28 4.27 -9.07
N ALA A 47 -0.83 3.90 -7.91
CA ALA A 47 -2.16 4.30 -7.52
C ALA A 47 -2.30 4.50 -6.01
N LYS A 48 -3.12 5.49 -5.64
CA LYS A 48 -3.56 5.77 -4.28
C LYS A 48 -5.08 5.63 -4.22
N GLY A 49 -5.56 4.77 -3.33
CA GLY A 49 -6.99 4.52 -3.11
C GLY A 49 -7.42 5.05 -1.76
N THR A 50 -8.54 5.77 -1.71
CA THR A 50 -9.22 6.17 -0.47
C THR A 50 -10.57 5.46 -0.41
N GLY A 51 -10.76 4.54 0.52
CA GLY A 51 -12.04 3.85 0.72
C GLY A 51 -13.10 4.79 1.28
N ASP A 52 -14.38 4.41 1.15
CA ASP A 52 -15.52 5.19 1.68
C ASP A 52 -15.50 5.36 3.21
N ASP A 53 -14.68 4.56 3.91
CA ASP A 53 -14.42 4.69 5.34
C ASP A 53 -13.24 5.61 5.68
N GLY A 54 -12.69 6.32 4.69
CA GLY A 54 -11.61 7.29 4.85
C GLY A 54 -10.21 6.71 4.96
N LYS A 55 -10.07 5.36 4.93
CA LYS A 55 -8.76 4.72 4.92
C LYS A 55 -8.07 4.89 3.57
N VAL A 56 -6.78 5.13 3.61
CA VAL A 56 -5.94 5.32 2.41
C VAL A 56 -5.04 4.11 2.21
N PHE A 57 -4.84 3.72 0.95
CA PHE A 57 -4.01 2.61 0.52
C PHE A 57 -3.20 2.98 -0.71
N TYR A 58 -2.10 2.26 -0.93
CA TYR A 58 -1.26 2.36 -2.13
C TYR A 58 -1.17 0.99 -2.82
N ARG A 59 -1.23 0.96 -4.16
CA ARG A 59 -1.08 -0.29 -4.92
C ARG A 59 0.40 -0.56 -5.17
N ILE A 60 0.86 -1.76 -4.81
CA ILE A 60 2.30 -2.11 -4.91
C ILE A 60 2.60 -3.35 -5.75
N ALA A 61 1.57 -3.99 -6.30
CA ALA A 61 1.70 -5.12 -7.20
C ALA A 61 0.79 -4.95 -8.42
N GLU A 62 1.24 -5.46 -9.58
CA GLU A 62 0.49 -5.41 -10.84
C GLU A 62 -0.88 -6.09 -10.75
N ASP A 63 -1.00 -7.13 -9.91
CA ASP A 63 -2.26 -7.86 -9.66
C ASP A 63 -3.27 -7.09 -8.79
N GLY A 64 -2.98 -5.84 -8.42
CA GLY A 64 -3.90 -5.00 -7.63
C GLY A 64 -3.82 -5.24 -6.14
N GLU A 65 -2.64 -5.57 -5.60
CA GLU A 65 -2.44 -5.73 -4.14
C GLU A 65 -2.15 -4.38 -3.48
N TRP A 66 -2.83 -4.10 -2.37
CA TRP A 66 -2.84 -2.80 -1.69
C TRP A 66 -2.21 -2.87 -0.30
N ILE A 67 -1.42 -1.86 0.05
CA ILE A 67 -0.86 -1.65 1.40
C ILE A 67 -1.51 -0.43 2.06
N GLU A 68 -1.90 -0.54 3.32
CA GLU A 68 -2.53 0.56 4.06
C GLU A 68 -1.52 1.68 4.33
N ALA A 69 -1.93 2.93 4.08
CA ALA A 69 -1.07 4.10 4.17
C ALA A 69 -0.53 4.36 5.59
N GLU A 70 -1.19 3.84 6.64
CA GLU A 70 -0.71 3.96 8.02
C GLU A 70 0.65 3.27 8.26
N TYR A 71 1.00 2.27 7.42
CA TYR A 71 2.22 1.49 7.55
C TYR A 71 3.37 1.95 6.65
N VAL A 72 3.15 2.98 5.83
CA VAL A 72 4.14 3.42 4.84
C VAL A 72 4.32 4.94 4.83
N THR A 73 5.50 5.37 4.41
CA THR A 73 5.73 6.74 3.96
C THR A 73 5.76 6.76 2.43
N TYR A 74 4.88 7.57 1.84
CA TYR A 74 4.88 7.85 0.41
C TYR A 74 5.92 8.92 0.06
N VAL A 75 6.66 8.68 -1.00
CA VAL A 75 7.62 9.62 -1.61
C VAL A 75 7.20 9.79 -3.07
N ASP A 76 6.82 11.01 -3.43
CA ASP A 76 6.55 11.36 -4.82
C ASP A 76 7.85 11.29 -5.64
N THR A 77 7.76 10.77 -6.87
CA THR A 77 8.92 10.65 -7.78
C THR A 77 8.82 11.55 -9.01
N ASP A 78 7.74 12.32 -9.14
CA ASP A 78 7.56 13.32 -10.19
C ASP A 78 8.10 14.72 -9.77
N GLU A 79 8.55 14.87 -8.51
CA GLU A 79 9.25 16.07 -7.96
C GLU A 79 10.78 15.99 -8.10
#